data_AF-A0A2G8RLH6-F1
#
_entry.id   AF-A0A2G8RLH6-F1
#
_cell.length_a   1.000
_cell.length_b   1.000
_cell.length_c   1.000
_cell.angle_alpha   90.00
_cell.angle_beta   90.00
_cell.angle_gamma   90.00
#
_symmetry.space_group_name_H-M   'P 1'
#
loop_
_entity.id
_entity.type
_entity.pdbx_description
1 polymer ?
#
loop_
_entity_poly.entity_id
_entity_poly.type
_entity_poly.pdbx_seq_one_letter_code
_entity_poly.pdbx_strand_id
1 'polypeptide(L)'
;MVLNTLLKGAFLATLQQVACAVSIADIQGASWVSALSGQTVSNLTGTVTAKGTSGFWIQEARGKNAAISNGLNVFTTSKTILASVTVGDLISLSGKVTDFRSTSNPSYLFATELESPANITVLSSNNTVAPLVLGQDRSPPTQRLSGLDRGKDGWLSVPGNRSQVEVEDHKLYPAKYGMDFWRSLEGQLVTIPSPTATDFANSFGEFWVYGDWNVTGKNSRGGLTITIGPDNVPDANPETIIIGSPLDGTKNPTVSLGKQFSDITGVVVYQFGFYYLVPLTAPTVVSTPSSVIPPATIVPSKDECTITLGDYNIENMAPTSSHMPTVANHIANFLNTPDLMFIQEVQDNSGPTDDGVVIANLTLTNLSNAVQSAGNASAAYNFTEISPVNDQDGGEPGGNIRVAYLFNNAKFSLVPGSPAGGALDATKPQNGTDGVTLTFNPGRIDPTNAAWNASRKPLVAHWETPSGTGFFTINLHLTAKLGGTSTQGDPRPPINAGVDQRTSQVKTVATFVKSLLKLDPNANIIVAGDCNEYAQTRSVFAAFDGLLTEVDVAANIPGVERYTYLFDQNAEQLDHMFVSPAIAARGGIAVEHVHVNNWAASLSVRASDHDPSVAQLKIC
;
A
#
# COMPACT_ATOMS: atom_id res chain seq x y z
N MET A 1 -27.37 56.30 -73.15
CA MET A 1 -28.66 55.68 -73.52
C MET A 1 -28.63 54.26 -72.94
N VAL A 2 -29.48 53.99 -71.95
CA VAL A 2 -30.04 52.67 -71.52
C VAL A 2 -29.02 51.56 -71.12
N LEU A 3 -28.81 51.25 -69.82
CA LEU A 3 -29.58 50.41 -68.85
C LEU A 3 -29.27 48.89 -68.91
N ASN A 4 -28.93 48.36 -67.72
CA ASN A 4 -29.37 47.08 -67.11
C ASN A 4 -28.54 45.75 -67.14
N THR A 5 -28.06 45.42 -65.93
CA THR A 5 -28.20 44.18 -65.13
C THR A 5 -27.63 42.79 -65.52
N LEU A 6 -26.67 42.36 -64.67
CA LEU A 6 -26.62 41.13 -63.84
C LEU A 6 -26.81 39.74 -64.48
N LEU A 7 -25.79 38.87 -64.36
CA LEU A 7 -25.87 37.56 -63.70
C LEU A 7 -24.46 37.02 -63.41
N LYS A 8 -24.07 36.91 -62.13
CA LYS A 8 -22.92 36.12 -61.67
C LYS A 8 -23.45 34.80 -61.10
N GLY A 9 -23.20 33.69 -61.78
CA GLY A 9 -23.43 32.35 -61.23
C GLY A 9 -22.21 31.92 -60.41
N ALA A 10 -22.37 31.81 -59.09
CA ALA A 10 -21.41 31.12 -58.22
C ALA A 10 -21.92 29.68 -58.02
N PHE A 11 -21.18 28.71 -58.55
CA PHE A 11 -21.37 27.30 -58.24
C PHE A 11 -20.79 27.04 -56.83
N LEU A 12 -21.65 26.92 -55.81
CA LEU A 12 -21.27 26.29 -54.55
C LEU A 12 -21.28 24.78 -54.77
N ALA A 13 -20.11 24.16 -54.81
CA ALA A 13 -19.99 22.72 -54.63
C ALA A 13 -20.21 22.40 -53.15
N THR A 14 -21.41 21.95 -52.79
CA THR A 14 -21.69 21.39 -51.47
C THR A 14 -21.01 20.03 -51.35
N LEU A 15 -19.85 19.98 -50.71
CA LEU A 15 -19.33 18.75 -50.14
C LEU A 15 -20.31 18.30 -49.05
N GLN A 16 -21.14 17.31 -49.36
CA GLN A 16 -21.88 16.57 -48.35
C GLN A 16 -20.86 15.87 -47.44
N GLN A 17 -20.66 16.43 -46.25
CA GLN A 17 -19.98 15.74 -45.17
C GLN A 17 -20.89 14.58 -44.78
N VAL A 18 -20.52 13.35 -45.17
CA VAL A 18 -21.18 12.14 -44.67
C VAL A 18 -20.85 12.08 -43.18
N ALA A 19 -21.73 12.61 -42.34
CA ALA A 19 -21.62 12.46 -40.90
C ALA A 19 -21.90 10.99 -40.57
N CYS A 20 -20.86 10.21 -40.34
CA CYS A 20 -20.99 8.89 -39.73
C CYS A 20 -21.69 9.04 -38.38
N ALA A 21 -22.60 8.12 -38.04
CA ALA A 21 -23.20 8.10 -36.70
C ALA A 21 -22.09 7.87 -35.66
N VAL A 22 -22.08 8.68 -34.60
CA VAL A 22 -21.13 8.57 -33.48
C VAL A 22 -21.28 7.21 -32.80
N SER A 23 -20.17 6.50 -32.64
CA SER A 23 -20.14 5.20 -31.95
C SER A 23 -19.66 5.32 -30.49
N ILE A 24 -19.78 4.25 -29.70
CA ILE A 24 -19.22 4.22 -28.35
C ILE A 24 -17.68 4.30 -28.41
N ALA A 25 -17.05 3.64 -29.38
CA ALA A 25 -15.61 3.77 -29.62
C ALA A 25 -15.17 5.22 -29.94
N ASP A 26 -15.99 6.01 -30.65
CA ASP A 26 -15.69 7.43 -30.89
C ASP A 26 -15.75 8.26 -29.60
N ILE A 27 -16.68 7.92 -28.69
CA ILE A 27 -16.80 8.56 -27.38
C ILE A 27 -15.61 8.20 -26.48
N GLN A 28 -15.27 6.91 -26.40
CA GLN A 28 -14.17 6.43 -25.56
C GLN A 28 -12.81 6.90 -26.07
N GLY A 29 -12.59 6.85 -27.38
CA GLY A 29 -11.31 7.21 -27.98
C GLY A 29 -10.16 6.31 -27.55
N ALA A 30 -8.94 6.66 -27.99
CA ALA A 30 -7.70 5.93 -27.69
C ALA A 30 -6.75 6.73 -26.78
N SER A 31 -7.30 7.69 -26.03
CA SER A 31 -6.59 8.61 -25.13
C SER A 31 -7.35 8.68 -23.78
N TRP A 32 -6.91 9.55 -22.87
CA TRP A 32 -7.48 9.66 -21.53
C TRP A 32 -8.71 10.55 -21.48
N VAL A 33 -8.74 11.59 -22.32
CA VAL A 33 -9.87 12.52 -22.42
C VAL A 33 -10.68 12.22 -23.68
N SER A 34 -12.01 12.23 -23.57
CA SER A 34 -12.88 12.06 -24.73
C SER A 34 -12.83 13.29 -25.63
N ALA A 35 -12.58 13.09 -26.93
CA ALA A 35 -12.70 14.16 -27.93
C ALA A 35 -14.13 14.71 -28.08
N LEU A 36 -15.13 13.96 -27.58
CA LEU A 36 -16.54 14.33 -27.59
C LEU A 36 -17.02 14.88 -26.25
N SER A 37 -16.14 15.01 -25.25
CA SER A 37 -16.47 15.57 -23.93
C SER A 37 -17.15 16.93 -24.06
N GLY A 38 -18.27 17.10 -23.37
CA GLY A 38 -19.13 18.29 -23.43
C GLY A 38 -20.13 18.32 -24.59
N GLN A 39 -20.02 17.43 -25.58
CA GLN A 39 -20.91 17.40 -26.75
C GLN A 39 -22.16 16.54 -26.50
N THR A 40 -23.27 16.92 -27.12
CA THR A 40 -24.48 16.09 -27.16
C THR A 40 -24.46 15.19 -28.38
N VAL A 41 -24.58 13.88 -28.15
CA VAL A 41 -24.67 12.87 -29.20
C VAL A 41 -26.13 12.41 -29.35
N SER A 42 -26.48 11.99 -30.55
CA SER A 42 -27.84 11.54 -30.90
C SER A 42 -27.77 10.22 -31.64
N ASN A 43 -28.77 9.37 -31.43
CA ASN A 43 -28.87 8.04 -32.04
C ASN A 43 -27.66 7.13 -31.74
N LEU A 44 -27.01 7.32 -30.59
CA LEU A 44 -25.98 6.41 -30.11
C LEU A 44 -26.63 5.05 -29.87
N THR A 45 -26.03 3.97 -30.37
CA THR A 45 -26.61 2.63 -30.28
C THR A 45 -25.71 1.70 -29.47
N GLY A 46 -26.28 0.89 -28.59
CA GLY A 46 -25.54 -0.09 -27.79
C GLY A 46 -26.46 -1.08 -27.09
N THR A 47 -25.94 -2.26 -26.76
CA THR A 47 -26.68 -3.28 -26.00
C THR A 47 -26.47 -3.08 -24.51
N VAL A 48 -27.54 -3.02 -23.72
CA VAL A 48 -27.46 -2.90 -22.26
C VAL A 48 -26.85 -4.18 -21.68
N THR A 49 -25.66 -4.09 -21.08
CA THR A 49 -24.91 -5.22 -20.53
C THR A 49 -25.10 -5.38 -19.02
N ALA A 50 -25.35 -4.27 -18.32
CA ALA A 50 -25.54 -4.27 -16.88
C ALA A 50 -26.36 -3.07 -16.43
N LYS A 51 -26.93 -3.13 -15.22
CA LYS A 51 -27.71 -2.05 -14.61
C LYS A 51 -27.38 -1.92 -13.13
N GLY A 52 -27.30 -0.70 -12.64
CA GLY A 52 -27.11 -0.38 -11.23
C GLY A 52 -28.12 0.67 -10.76
N THR A 53 -27.93 1.18 -9.54
CA THR A 53 -28.81 2.20 -8.95
C THR A 53 -28.59 3.60 -9.53
N SER A 54 -27.41 3.85 -10.09
CA SER A 54 -26.97 5.17 -10.58
C SER A 54 -26.70 5.19 -12.08
N GLY A 55 -27.20 4.18 -12.82
CA GLY A 55 -27.02 4.11 -14.26
C GLY A 55 -27.16 2.71 -14.80
N PHE A 56 -26.79 2.57 -16.07
CA PHE A 56 -26.67 1.30 -16.77
C PHE A 56 -25.54 1.38 -17.79
N TRP A 57 -25.01 0.22 -18.19
CA TRP A 57 -23.90 0.15 -19.14
C TRP A 57 -24.40 -0.36 -20.48
N ILE A 58 -23.95 0.27 -21.55
CA ILE A 58 -24.19 -0.18 -22.92
C ILE A 58 -22.88 -0.56 -23.58
N GLN A 59 -22.94 -1.54 -24.48
CA GLN A 59 -21.77 -2.00 -25.22
C GLN A 59 -22.10 -2.18 -26.71
N GLU A 60 -21.21 -1.72 -27.57
CA GLU A 60 -21.25 -1.97 -29.01
C GLU A 60 -20.42 -3.21 -29.40
N ALA A 61 -20.47 -3.59 -30.68
CA ALA A 61 -19.66 -4.68 -31.19
C ALA A 61 -18.15 -4.38 -31.02
N ARG A 62 -17.36 -5.39 -30.65
CA ARG A 62 -15.94 -5.22 -30.38
C ARG A 62 -15.18 -4.72 -31.61
N GLY A 63 -14.40 -3.66 -31.42
CA GLY A 63 -13.47 -3.15 -32.42
C GLY A 63 -12.17 -3.97 -32.48
N LYS A 64 -11.29 -3.64 -33.44
CA LYS A 64 -9.95 -4.25 -33.55
C LYS A 64 -8.88 -3.56 -32.71
N ASN A 65 -9.12 -2.31 -32.28
CA ASN A 65 -8.14 -1.53 -31.54
C ASN A 65 -8.33 -1.74 -30.03
N ALA A 66 -7.42 -2.49 -29.42
CA ALA A 66 -7.46 -2.78 -27.98
C ALA A 66 -7.28 -1.54 -27.08
N ALA A 67 -6.86 -0.40 -27.63
CA ALA A 67 -6.78 0.86 -26.89
C ALA A 67 -8.12 1.58 -26.73
N ILE A 68 -9.19 1.11 -27.37
CA ILE A 68 -10.49 1.78 -27.37
C ILE A 68 -11.52 0.89 -26.70
N SER A 69 -12.15 1.39 -25.64
CA SER A 69 -13.27 0.70 -25.03
C SER A 69 -14.50 0.70 -25.97
N ASN A 70 -15.33 -0.32 -25.83
CA ASN A 70 -16.60 -0.48 -26.56
C ASN A 70 -17.79 -0.44 -25.61
N GLY A 71 -17.54 -0.24 -24.31
CA GLY A 71 -18.56 -0.06 -23.30
C GLY A 71 -18.67 1.41 -22.91
N LEU A 72 -19.82 1.82 -22.40
CA LEU A 72 -20.06 3.18 -21.92
C LEU A 72 -21.03 3.16 -20.74
N ASN A 73 -20.70 3.89 -19.68
CA ASN A 73 -21.63 4.17 -18.59
C ASN A 73 -22.67 5.20 -19.05
N VAL A 74 -23.95 4.90 -18.85
CA VAL A 74 -25.05 5.86 -18.99
C VAL A 74 -25.51 6.25 -17.60
N PHE A 75 -25.06 7.43 -17.13
CA PHE A 75 -25.33 7.93 -15.80
C PHE A 75 -26.77 8.44 -15.69
N THR A 76 -27.52 7.90 -14.73
CA THR A 76 -28.85 8.40 -14.36
C THR A 76 -29.31 7.82 -13.02
N THR A 77 -29.92 8.66 -12.19
CA THR A 77 -30.63 8.25 -10.96
C THR A 77 -32.15 8.22 -11.15
N SER A 78 -32.63 8.48 -12.37
CA SER A 78 -34.07 8.49 -12.68
C SER A 78 -34.62 7.07 -12.73
N LYS A 79 -35.48 6.73 -11.78
CA LYS A 79 -36.18 5.43 -11.74
C LYS A 79 -36.98 5.16 -13.01
N THR A 80 -37.56 6.20 -13.62
CA THR A 80 -38.31 6.07 -14.88
C THR A 80 -37.41 5.67 -16.04
N ILE A 81 -36.22 6.29 -16.16
CA ILE A 81 -35.26 5.92 -17.20
C ILE A 81 -34.73 4.51 -16.95
N LEU A 82 -34.34 4.19 -15.71
CA LEU A 82 -33.87 2.86 -15.35
C LEU A 82 -34.93 1.78 -15.60
N ALA A 83 -36.22 2.08 -15.41
CA ALA A 83 -37.32 1.15 -15.71
C ALA A 83 -37.61 0.99 -17.21
N SER A 84 -37.12 1.90 -18.06
CA SER A 84 -37.37 1.88 -19.51
C SER A 84 -36.46 0.95 -20.32
N VAL A 85 -35.44 0.37 -19.68
CA VAL A 85 -34.44 -0.51 -20.31
C VAL A 85 -34.24 -1.79 -19.50
N THR A 86 -33.89 -2.88 -20.17
CA THR A 86 -33.57 -4.19 -19.58
C THR A 86 -32.20 -4.64 -20.09
N VAL A 87 -31.47 -5.41 -19.28
CA VAL A 87 -30.24 -6.07 -19.75
C VAL A 87 -30.57 -6.95 -20.96
N GLY A 88 -29.78 -6.83 -22.03
CA GLY A 88 -30.02 -7.47 -23.33
C GLY A 88 -30.83 -6.63 -24.32
N ASP A 89 -31.34 -5.46 -23.94
CA ASP A 89 -31.93 -4.53 -24.90
C ASP A 89 -30.84 -3.85 -25.74
N LEU A 90 -30.98 -3.92 -27.06
CA LEU A 90 -30.26 -3.03 -27.98
C LEU A 90 -31.06 -1.74 -28.06
N ILE A 91 -30.47 -0.63 -27.61
CA ILE A 91 -31.15 0.66 -27.56
C ILE A 91 -30.48 1.68 -28.48
N SER A 92 -31.25 2.67 -28.91
CA SER A 92 -30.76 3.95 -29.44
C SER A 92 -31.12 5.06 -28.45
N LEU A 93 -30.17 5.95 -28.14
CA LEU A 93 -30.39 7.07 -27.22
C LEU A 93 -29.63 8.34 -27.60
N SER A 94 -30.02 9.45 -26.99
CA SER A 94 -29.28 10.71 -26.97
C SER A 94 -28.75 10.97 -25.56
N GLY A 95 -27.68 11.75 -25.46
CA GLY A 95 -27.15 12.20 -24.18
C GLY A 95 -25.95 13.12 -24.34
N LYS A 96 -25.43 13.65 -23.24
CA LYS A 96 -24.23 14.48 -23.22
C LYS A 96 -23.04 13.62 -22.80
N VAL A 97 -21.98 13.62 -23.60
CA VAL A 97 -20.72 12.99 -23.22
C VAL A 97 -20.04 13.85 -22.17
N THR A 98 -19.63 13.24 -21.06
CA THR A 98 -18.95 13.91 -19.95
C THR A 98 -17.76 13.07 -19.50
N ASP A 99 -16.61 13.70 -19.35
CA ASP A 99 -15.49 13.16 -18.58
C ASP A 99 -15.66 13.62 -17.13
N PHE A 100 -16.24 12.74 -16.32
CA PHE A 100 -16.67 13.04 -14.97
C PHE A 100 -15.55 12.81 -13.95
N ARG A 101 -15.36 13.78 -13.05
CA ARG A 101 -14.57 13.63 -11.83
C ARG A 101 -15.23 14.43 -10.72
N SER A 102 -15.26 13.86 -9.52
CA SER A 102 -15.72 14.58 -8.34
C SER A 102 -14.82 15.77 -8.02
N THR A 103 -15.39 16.95 -7.83
CA THR A 103 -14.64 18.16 -7.44
C THR A 103 -14.01 18.04 -6.05
N SER A 104 -14.51 17.15 -5.19
CA SER A 104 -13.91 16.88 -3.88
C SER A 104 -12.67 15.99 -3.94
N ASN A 105 -12.42 15.33 -5.08
CA ASN A 105 -11.27 14.45 -5.28
C ASN A 105 -10.57 14.79 -6.61
N PRO A 106 -9.88 15.94 -6.68
CA PRO A 106 -9.27 16.42 -7.91
C PRO A 106 -8.08 15.57 -8.38
N SER A 107 -7.55 14.67 -7.55
CA SER A 107 -6.45 13.76 -7.89
C SER A 107 -6.90 12.47 -8.60
N TYR A 108 -8.20 12.22 -8.68
CA TYR A 108 -8.74 11.08 -9.42
C TYR A 108 -8.66 11.33 -10.92
N LEU A 109 -8.70 10.25 -11.70
CA LEU A 109 -8.91 10.32 -13.15
C LEU A 109 -10.38 10.61 -13.48
N PHE A 110 -10.62 11.08 -14.69
CA PHE A 110 -11.92 11.17 -15.31
C PHE A 110 -12.46 9.78 -15.66
N ALA A 111 -13.74 9.59 -15.41
CA ALA A 111 -14.53 8.48 -15.96
C ALA A 111 -15.37 9.01 -17.13
N THR A 112 -15.34 8.35 -18.28
CA THR A 112 -16.10 8.79 -19.46
C THR A 112 -17.50 8.20 -19.41
N GLU A 113 -18.51 9.07 -19.42
CA GLU A 113 -19.90 8.68 -19.30
C GLU A 113 -20.85 9.49 -20.18
N LEU A 114 -22.07 8.99 -20.32
CA LEU A 114 -23.18 9.68 -20.96
C LEU A 114 -24.17 10.16 -19.89
N GLU A 115 -24.26 11.47 -19.71
CA GLU A 115 -25.22 12.13 -18.81
C GLU A 115 -26.51 12.52 -19.54
N SER A 116 -27.55 12.81 -18.75
CA SER A 116 -28.85 13.32 -19.23
C SER A 116 -29.44 12.49 -20.38
N PRO A 117 -29.54 11.15 -20.25
CA PRO A 117 -30.00 10.30 -21.33
C PRO A 117 -31.46 10.62 -21.71
N ALA A 118 -31.72 10.70 -23.01
CA ALA A 118 -33.01 11.05 -23.59
C ALA A 118 -33.28 10.26 -24.87
N ASN A 119 -34.51 10.33 -25.38
CA ASN A 119 -34.93 9.68 -26.64
C ASN A 119 -34.60 8.17 -26.72
N ILE A 120 -34.65 7.48 -25.57
CA ILE A 120 -34.33 6.06 -25.49
C ILE A 120 -35.38 5.26 -26.27
N THR A 121 -34.93 4.49 -27.25
CA THR A 121 -35.76 3.59 -28.05
C THR A 121 -35.16 2.20 -28.02
N VAL A 122 -35.95 1.19 -27.62
CA VAL A 122 -35.53 -0.22 -27.71
C VAL A 122 -35.69 -0.68 -29.16
N LEU A 123 -34.57 -1.04 -29.79
CA LEU A 123 -34.51 -1.53 -31.17
C LEU A 123 -34.73 -3.04 -31.26
N SER A 124 -34.22 -3.79 -30.28
CA SER A 124 -34.47 -5.21 -30.08
C SER A 124 -34.17 -5.62 -28.64
N SER A 125 -34.66 -6.79 -28.21
CA SER A 125 -34.48 -7.31 -26.85
C SER A 125 -33.91 -8.72 -26.87
N ASN A 126 -33.45 -9.19 -25.71
CA ASN A 126 -32.84 -10.51 -25.51
C ASN A 126 -31.57 -10.74 -26.35
N ASN A 127 -30.83 -9.67 -26.65
CA ASN A 127 -29.51 -9.78 -27.23
C ASN A 127 -28.52 -10.26 -26.17
N THR A 128 -27.47 -10.96 -26.62
CA THR A 128 -26.38 -11.39 -25.75
C THR A 128 -25.10 -10.68 -26.16
N VAL A 129 -24.35 -10.22 -25.15
CA VAL A 129 -23.00 -9.69 -25.33
C VAL A 129 -22.06 -10.65 -24.62
N ALA A 130 -21.14 -11.26 -25.37
CA ALA A 130 -20.12 -12.09 -24.77
C ALA A 130 -19.16 -11.21 -23.94
N PRO A 131 -18.90 -11.52 -22.66
CA PRO A 131 -17.92 -10.81 -21.86
C PRO A 131 -16.51 -11.03 -22.41
N LEU A 132 -15.62 -10.05 -22.24
CA LEU A 132 -14.20 -10.21 -22.58
C LEU A 132 -13.53 -11.05 -21.50
N VAL A 133 -12.90 -12.16 -21.89
CA VAL A 133 -12.27 -13.06 -20.91
C VAL A 133 -10.83 -12.62 -20.67
N LEU A 134 -10.57 -12.05 -19.49
CA LEU A 134 -9.23 -11.59 -19.11
C LEU A 134 -8.29 -12.78 -18.91
N GLY A 135 -7.03 -12.64 -19.32
CA GLY A 135 -6.06 -13.75 -19.41
C GLY A 135 -6.13 -14.57 -20.70
N GLN A 136 -7.24 -14.49 -21.45
CA GLN A 136 -7.43 -15.19 -22.73
C GLN A 136 -7.55 -14.22 -23.91
N ASP A 137 -8.54 -13.33 -23.88
CA ASP A 137 -8.76 -12.31 -24.93
C ASP A 137 -7.75 -11.17 -24.79
N ARG A 138 -7.48 -10.76 -23.55
CA ARG A 138 -6.53 -9.68 -23.18
C ARG A 138 -5.97 -9.94 -21.79
N SER A 139 -4.69 -9.65 -21.57
CA SER A 139 -4.05 -9.77 -20.26
C SER A 139 -3.47 -8.43 -19.82
N PRO A 140 -3.61 -8.05 -18.54
CA PRO A 140 -2.96 -6.85 -18.04
C PRO A 140 -1.43 -7.00 -18.09
N PRO A 141 -0.70 -5.90 -18.32
CA PRO A 141 0.76 -5.89 -18.15
C PRO A 141 1.10 -6.00 -16.67
N THR A 142 2.29 -6.52 -16.36
CA THR A 142 2.66 -6.90 -14.99
C THR A 142 3.70 -5.97 -14.36
N GLN A 143 3.94 -4.77 -14.87
CA GLN A 143 5.08 -3.97 -14.41
C GLN A 143 4.73 -2.49 -14.20
N ARG A 144 4.64 -1.72 -15.28
CA ARG A 144 4.49 -0.26 -15.17
C ARG A 144 3.02 0.13 -15.04
N LEU A 145 2.71 1.01 -14.09
CA LEU A 145 1.40 1.64 -13.98
C LEU A 145 1.15 2.60 -15.14
N SER A 146 2.07 3.54 -15.37
CA SER A 146 1.97 4.58 -16.39
C SER A 146 3.31 4.83 -17.10
N GLY A 147 3.25 5.33 -18.33
CA GLY A 147 4.42 5.86 -19.06
C GLY A 147 4.95 7.18 -18.50
N LEU A 148 4.22 7.81 -17.58
CA LEU A 148 4.61 9.06 -16.92
C LEU A 148 5.37 8.83 -15.60
N ASP A 149 5.46 7.58 -15.13
CA ASP A 149 6.24 7.18 -13.95
C ASP A 149 7.73 7.12 -14.27
N ARG A 150 8.33 8.30 -14.44
CA ARG A 150 9.73 8.45 -14.85
C ARG A 150 10.66 8.44 -13.64
N GLY A 151 11.85 7.90 -13.85
CA GLY A 151 12.91 7.85 -12.83
C GLY A 151 13.28 6.41 -12.49
N LYS A 152 14.37 6.25 -11.73
CA LYS A 152 14.82 4.91 -11.30
C LYS A 152 13.78 4.21 -10.43
N ASP A 153 13.01 4.96 -9.64
CA ASP A 153 12.05 4.42 -8.68
C ASP A 153 10.63 4.40 -9.27
N GLY A 154 10.46 4.71 -10.56
CA GLY A 154 9.18 4.62 -11.27
C GLY A 154 8.06 5.37 -10.55
N TRP A 155 6.99 4.64 -10.21
CA TRP A 155 5.81 5.17 -9.51
C TRP A 155 6.11 5.61 -8.06
N LEU A 156 7.26 5.21 -7.49
CA LEU A 156 7.76 5.66 -6.19
C LEU A 156 8.75 6.84 -6.31
N SER A 157 9.00 7.34 -7.52
CA SER A 157 9.92 8.47 -7.71
C SER A 157 9.39 9.73 -7.03
N VAL A 158 10.29 10.46 -6.38
CA VAL A 158 9.99 11.71 -5.67
C VAL A 158 10.71 12.91 -6.30
N PRO A 159 10.15 14.14 -6.23
CA PRO A 159 8.80 14.46 -5.76
C PRO A 159 7.70 13.89 -6.67
N GLY A 160 6.53 13.54 -6.11
CA GLY A 160 5.34 13.14 -6.87
C GLY A 160 4.67 14.33 -7.58
N ASN A 161 3.57 14.06 -8.31
CA ASN A 161 2.78 15.06 -9.03
C ASN A 161 3.63 15.99 -9.93
N ARG A 162 4.43 15.40 -10.82
CA ARG A 162 5.31 16.12 -11.76
C ARG A 162 4.75 16.23 -13.17
N SER A 163 3.73 15.42 -13.43
CA SER A 163 2.91 15.41 -14.63
C SER A 163 1.51 14.91 -14.23
N GLN A 164 0.55 15.09 -15.11
CA GLN A 164 -0.82 14.62 -14.93
C GLN A 164 -1.23 13.85 -16.18
N VAL A 165 -1.83 12.68 -15.99
CA VAL A 165 -2.26 11.78 -17.06
C VAL A 165 -3.17 12.50 -18.05
N GLU A 166 -4.15 13.25 -17.55
CA GLU A 166 -5.17 13.94 -18.36
C GLU A 166 -4.65 15.21 -19.05
N VAL A 167 -3.60 15.83 -18.50
CA VAL A 167 -2.98 17.02 -19.10
C VAL A 167 -2.07 16.61 -20.25
N GLU A 168 -1.33 15.52 -20.08
CA GLU A 168 -0.49 14.97 -21.14
C GLU A 168 -1.33 14.28 -22.23
N ASP A 169 -2.50 13.71 -21.85
CA ASP A 169 -3.50 13.06 -22.72
C ASP A 169 -2.89 12.16 -23.80
N HIS A 170 -1.87 11.40 -23.41
CA HIS A 170 -1.15 10.53 -24.32
C HIS A 170 -2.05 9.39 -24.83
N LYS A 171 -1.73 8.90 -26.03
CA LYS A 171 -2.33 7.68 -26.56
C LYS A 171 -2.12 6.51 -25.59
N LEU A 172 -3.15 5.71 -25.40
CA LEU A 172 -3.11 4.51 -24.56
C LEU A 172 -2.24 3.41 -25.19
N TYR A 173 -1.43 2.76 -24.35
CA TYR A 173 -0.65 1.57 -24.65
C TYR A 173 -1.00 0.42 -23.67
N PRO A 174 -2.19 -0.20 -23.80
CA PRO A 174 -2.67 -1.24 -22.87
C PRO A 174 -1.75 -2.45 -22.66
N ALA A 175 -0.91 -2.77 -23.63
CA ALA A 175 0.03 -3.89 -23.52
C ALA A 175 1.29 -3.54 -22.70
N LYS A 176 1.46 -2.27 -22.31
CA LYS A 176 2.67 -1.77 -21.61
C LYS A 176 2.37 -1.21 -20.23
N TYR A 177 1.24 -0.53 -20.07
CA TYR A 177 0.90 0.21 -18.86
C TYR A 177 -0.42 -0.27 -18.28
N GLY A 178 -0.43 -0.57 -16.99
CA GLY A 178 -1.60 -1.10 -16.28
C GLY A 178 -2.79 -0.15 -16.30
N MET A 179 -2.53 1.13 -16.07
CA MET A 179 -3.59 2.13 -16.07
C MET A 179 -4.22 2.26 -17.47
N ASP A 180 -3.42 2.26 -18.53
CA ASP A 180 -3.90 2.25 -19.92
C ASP A 180 -4.71 0.99 -20.24
N PHE A 181 -4.32 -0.16 -19.66
CA PHE A 181 -5.05 -1.42 -19.81
C PHE A 181 -6.46 -1.30 -19.25
N TRP A 182 -6.59 -0.90 -17.99
CA TRP A 182 -7.89 -0.79 -17.34
C TRP A 182 -8.76 0.33 -17.95
N ARG A 183 -8.17 1.48 -18.30
CA ARG A 183 -8.85 2.55 -19.04
C ARG A 183 -9.48 2.04 -20.34
N SER A 184 -8.73 1.24 -21.11
CA SER A 184 -9.22 0.70 -22.38
C SER A 184 -10.33 -0.36 -22.26
N LEU A 185 -10.72 -0.72 -21.03
CA LEU A 185 -11.82 -1.63 -20.72
C LEU A 185 -12.99 -0.92 -20.03
N GLU A 186 -12.88 0.38 -19.75
CA GLU A 186 -13.89 1.12 -18.99
C GLU A 186 -15.29 1.01 -19.60
N GLY A 187 -16.27 0.63 -18.79
CA GLY A 187 -17.65 0.37 -19.17
C GLY A 187 -17.90 -0.99 -19.86
N GLN A 188 -16.86 -1.78 -20.18
CA GLN A 188 -17.04 -3.09 -20.83
C GLN A 188 -17.42 -4.17 -19.83
N LEU A 189 -18.21 -5.15 -20.32
CA LEU A 189 -18.47 -6.40 -19.64
C LEU A 189 -17.28 -7.36 -19.81
N VAL A 190 -16.68 -7.78 -18.70
CA VAL A 190 -15.53 -8.67 -18.67
C VAL A 190 -15.74 -9.84 -17.70
N THR A 191 -14.99 -10.91 -17.90
CA THR A 191 -14.88 -12.04 -16.97
C THR A 191 -13.44 -12.16 -16.51
N ILE A 192 -13.24 -12.22 -15.19
CA ILE A 192 -11.98 -12.59 -14.53
C ILE A 192 -12.05 -14.08 -14.23
N PRO A 193 -11.27 -14.94 -14.91
CA PRO A 193 -11.26 -16.36 -14.62
C PRO A 193 -10.55 -16.64 -13.30
N SER A 194 -11.16 -17.49 -12.47
CA SER A 194 -10.59 -18.03 -11.22
C SER A 194 -9.74 -17.05 -10.38
N PRO A 195 -10.28 -15.91 -9.92
CA PRO A 195 -9.48 -14.90 -9.24
C PRO A 195 -8.95 -15.35 -7.89
N THR A 196 -7.82 -14.77 -7.51
CA THR A 196 -7.18 -14.90 -6.19
C THR A 196 -7.10 -13.53 -5.51
N ALA A 197 -7.54 -13.45 -4.25
CA ALA A 197 -7.47 -12.23 -3.46
C ALA A 197 -6.04 -11.89 -3.01
N THR A 198 -5.69 -10.61 -3.10
CA THR A 198 -4.38 -10.09 -2.67
C THR A 198 -4.40 -9.40 -1.31
N ASP A 199 -5.58 -9.21 -0.73
CA ASP A 199 -5.78 -8.59 0.58
C ASP A 199 -7.13 -9.01 1.20
N PHE A 200 -7.45 -8.51 2.39
CA PHE A 200 -8.76 -8.54 3.01
C PHE A 200 -9.76 -7.61 2.29
N ALA A 201 -11.04 -7.77 2.62
CA ALA A 201 -12.05 -6.81 2.18
C ALA A 201 -12.03 -5.53 3.03
N ASN A 202 -12.22 -4.38 2.40
CA ASN A 202 -12.40 -3.10 3.09
C ASN A 202 -13.76 -3.03 3.83
N SER A 203 -14.03 -1.91 4.51
CA SER A 203 -15.28 -1.71 5.27
C SER A 203 -16.56 -1.72 4.42
N PHE A 204 -16.45 -1.61 3.09
CA PHE A 204 -17.54 -1.72 2.13
C PHE A 204 -17.71 -3.14 1.56
N GLY A 205 -16.86 -4.10 1.97
CA GLY A 205 -16.87 -5.46 1.45
C GLY A 205 -16.21 -5.61 0.07
N GLU A 206 -15.43 -4.61 -0.36
CA GLU A 206 -14.69 -4.60 -1.62
C GLU A 206 -13.28 -5.14 -1.40
N PHE A 207 -12.68 -5.80 -2.39
CA PHE A 207 -11.40 -6.49 -2.21
C PHE A 207 -10.61 -6.61 -3.51
N TRP A 208 -9.29 -6.66 -3.43
CA TRP A 208 -8.38 -6.74 -4.58
C TRP A 208 -8.16 -8.18 -5.05
N VAL A 209 -8.07 -8.38 -6.37
CA VAL A 209 -7.76 -9.68 -6.99
C VAL A 209 -6.85 -9.56 -8.21
N TYR A 210 -6.17 -10.66 -8.53
CA TYR A 210 -5.74 -10.99 -9.90
C TYR A 210 -6.46 -12.27 -10.37
N GLY A 211 -6.60 -12.45 -11.68
CA GLY A 211 -7.20 -13.65 -12.29
C GLY A 211 -6.16 -14.64 -12.81
N ASP A 212 -6.64 -15.62 -13.59
CA ASP A 212 -5.80 -16.62 -14.26
C ASP A 212 -5.03 -16.02 -15.46
N TRP A 213 -4.06 -15.16 -15.14
CA TRP A 213 -3.09 -14.59 -16.05
C TRP A 213 -1.70 -14.52 -15.40
N ASN A 214 -0.69 -14.13 -16.19
CA ASN A 214 0.66 -13.98 -15.65
C ASN A 214 0.72 -12.81 -14.65
N VAL A 215 1.33 -13.05 -13.49
CA VAL A 215 1.53 -12.04 -12.44
C VAL A 215 2.99 -12.02 -12.01
N THR A 216 3.45 -10.91 -11.46
CA THR A 216 4.73 -10.75 -10.77
C THR A 216 4.52 -10.49 -9.28
N GLY A 217 5.59 -10.52 -8.48
CA GLY A 217 5.47 -10.32 -7.02
C GLY A 217 4.80 -11.46 -6.24
N LYS A 218 4.31 -12.52 -6.89
CA LYS A 218 3.51 -13.57 -6.23
C LYS A 218 4.25 -14.25 -5.07
N ASN A 219 3.73 -14.07 -3.85
CA ASN A 219 4.24 -14.69 -2.63
C ASN A 219 3.59 -16.05 -2.34
N SER A 220 4.14 -16.76 -1.35
CA SER A 220 3.73 -18.09 -0.95
C SER A 220 2.27 -18.20 -0.49
N ARG A 221 1.65 -17.10 -0.06
CA ARG A 221 0.25 -17.03 0.37
C ARG A 221 -0.71 -16.66 -0.75
N GLY A 222 -0.19 -16.23 -1.90
CA GLY A 222 -0.99 -15.86 -3.05
C GLY A 222 -1.25 -14.35 -3.19
N GLY A 223 -0.65 -13.50 -2.34
CA GLY A 223 -0.59 -12.05 -2.55
C GLY A 223 0.48 -11.65 -3.56
N LEU A 224 0.52 -10.37 -3.92
CA LEU A 224 1.55 -9.81 -4.79
C LEU A 224 2.38 -8.79 -4.01
N THR A 225 3.65 -9.09 -3.79
CA THR A 225 4.59 -8.26 -3.05
C THR A 225 5.22 -7.20 -3.95
N ILE A 226 5.37 -5.97 -3.45
CA ILE A 226 6.12 -4.93 -4.17
C ILE A 226 7.57 -5.39 -4.31
N THR A 227 8.05 -5.54 -5.54
CA THR A 227 9.42 -5.99 -5.83
C THR A 227 10.12 -5.03 -6.79
N ILE A 228 11.43 -5.22 -6.99
CA ILE A 228 12.13 -4.58 -8.10
C ILE A 228 11.94 -5.46 -9.34
N GLY A 229 11.26 -4.92 -10.35
CA GLY A 229 10.99 -5.59 -11.61
C GLY A 229 12.26 -5.84 -12.44
N PRO A 230 12.16 -6.67 -13.51
CA PRO A 230 13.27 -6.97 -14.41
C PRO A 230 13.87 -5.75 -15.12
N ASP A 231 13.15 -4.63 -15.19
CA ASP A 231 13.66 -3.35 -15.71
C ASP A 231 14.34 -2.48 -14.64
N ASN A 232 14.57 -3.02 -13.43
CA ASN A 232 15.18 -2.37 -12.27
C ASN A 232 14.35 -1.18 -11.71
N VAL A 233 13.04 -1.24 -11.93
CA VAL A 233 12.03 -0.28 -11.44
C VAL A 233 11.11 -1.00 -10.46
N PRO A 234 10.64 -0.35 -9.37
CA PRO A 234 9.63 -0.92 -8.49
C PRO A 234 8.34 -1.29 -9.23
N ASP A 235 7.89 -2.52 -9.00
CA ASP A 235 6.64 -3.06 -9.53
C ASP A 235 5.48 -2.72 -8.58
N ALA A 236 4.41 -2.14 -9.13
CA ALA A 236 3.22 -1.76 -8.36
C ALA A 236 2.10 -2.82 -8.45
N ASN A 237 2.38 -3.95 -9.09
CA ASN A 237 1.43 -5.02 -9.40
C ASN A 237 0.18 -4.48 -10.17
N PRO A 238 0.36 -3.80 -11.32
CA PRO A 238 -0.73 -3.23 -12.11
C PRO A 238 -1.78 -4.24 -12.60
N GLU A 239 -1.47 -5.52 -12.57
CA GLU A 239 -2.31 -6.63 -13.01
C GLU A 239 -3.42 -7.03 -12.02
N THR A 240 -3.69 -6.20 -11.03
CA THR A 240 -4.78 -6.37 -10.06
C THR A 240 -5.94 -5.40 -10.32
N ILE A 241 -7.13 -5.79 -9.86
CA ILE A 241 -8.33 -4.95 -9.89
C ILE A 241 -9.15 -5.15 -8.61
N ILE A 242 -9.84 -4.12 -8.15
CA ILE A 242 -10.73 -4.23 -6.99
C ILE A 242 -12.12 -4.72 -7.43
N ILE A 243 -12.68 -5.66 -6.68
CA ILE A 243 -14.03 -6.17 -6.85
C ILE A 243 -14.97 -5.32 -6.02
N GLY A 244 -15.86 -4.59 -6.69
CA GLY A 244 -16.85 -3.72 -6.08
C GLY A 244 -18.08 -4.44 -5.53
N SER A 245 -19.08 -3.66 -5.11
CA SER A 245 -20.38 -4.19 -4.67
C SER A 245 -21.17 -4.81 -5.83
N PRO A 246 -21.82 -5.98 -5.65
CA PRO A 246 -22.62 -6.63 -6.69
C PRO A 246 -23.84 -5.81 -7.15
N LEU A 247 -24.06 -5.78 -8.47
CA LEU A 247 -25.14 -5.01 -9.09
C LEU A 247 -26.55 -5.53 -8.77
N ASP A 248 -26.69 -6.82 -8.49
CA ASP A 248 -27.97 -7.44 -8.10
C ASP A 248 -28.33 -7.23 -6.61
N GLY A 249 -27.48 -6.55 -5.84
CA GLY A 249 -27.68 -6.28 -4.42
C GLY A 249 -27.33 -7.46 -3.49
N THR A 250 -26.78 -8.55 -4.04
CA THR A 250 -26.13 -9.58 -3.21
C THR A 250 -24.87 -9.00 -2.53
N LYS A 251 -24.35 -9.72 -1.54
CA LYS A 251 -23.20 -9.27 -0.74
C LYS A 251 -21.96 -10.09 -1.06
N ASN A 252 -20.83 -9.40 -1.22
CA ASN A 252 -19.54 -10.06 -1.33
C ASN A 252 -19.26 -10.94 -0.09
N PRO A 253 -18.56 -12.08 -0.27
CA PRO A 253 -18.18 -12.95 0.83
C PRO A 253 -17.09 -12.29 1.70
N THR A 254 -16.84 -12.84 2.89
CA THR A 254 -15.66 -12.45 3.68
C THR A 254 -14.38 -12.89 2.96
N VAL A 255 -13.45 -11.95 2.75
CA VAL A 255 -12.20 -12.17 2.01
C VAL A 255 -10.99 -12.07 2.94
N SER A 256 -9.99 -12.90 2.66
CA SER A 256 -8.65 -12.88 3.24
C SER A 256 -7.64 -13.17 2.14
N LEU A 257 -6.37 -12.85 2.40
CA LEU A 257 -5.27 -13.09 1.48
C LEU A 257 -5.28 -14.52 0.92
N GLY A 258 -5.14 -14.64 -0.41
CA GLY A 258 -5.00 -15.90 -1.13
C GLY A 258 -6.30 -16.69 -1.33
N LYS A 259 -7.46 -16.19 -0.87
CA LYS A 259 -8.75 -16.84 -1.19
C LYS A 259 -8.97 -16.86 -2.69
N GLN A 260 -9.48 -17.98 -3.18
CA GLN A 260 -9.78 -18.17 -4.60
C GLN A 260 -11.28 -18.20 -4.81
N PHE A 261 -11.71 -17.69 -5.96
CA PHE A 261 -13.11 -17.59 -6.34
C PHE A 261 -13.37 -18.32 -7.65
N SER A 262 -14.64 -18.63 -7.91
CA SER A 262 -15.09 -18.93 -9.26
C SER A 262 -14.96 -17.70 -10.14
N ASP A 263 -15.07 -17.87 -11.46
CA ASP A 263 -15.07 -16.76 -12.42
C ASP A 263 -16.02 -15.63 -11.99
N ILE A 264 -15.52 -14.39 -12.03
CA ILE A 264 -16.28 -13.20 -11.70
C ILE A 264 -16.55 -12.45 -13.00
N THR A 265 -17.83 -12.24 -13.33
CA THR A 265 -18.24 -11.43 -14.48
C THR A 265 -18.85 -10.12 -14.00
N GLY A 266 -18.46 -9.01 -14.62
CA GLY A 266 -18.90 -7.68 -14.24
C GLY A 266 -18.47 -6.60 -15.22
N VAL A 267 -18.77 -5.36 -14.89
CA VAL A 267 -18.39 -4.19 -15.68
C VAL A 267 -17.19 -3.50 -15.08
N VAL A 268 -16.21 -3.13 -15.91
CA VAL A 268 -15.05 -2.35 -15.47
C VAL A 268 -15.45 -0.88 -15.34
N VAL A 269 -15.12 -0.23 -14.23
CA VAL A 269 -15.39 1.19 -14.00
C VAL A 269 -14.19 1.84 -13.32
N TYR A 270 -14.05 3.15 -13.46
CA TYR A 270 -13.14 3.93 -12.61
C TYR A 270 -13.96 4.66 -11.54
N GLN A 271 -13.68 4.39 -10.26
CA GLN A 271 -14.36 5.02 -9.15
C GLN A 271 -13.45 5.08 -7.92
N PHE A 272 -13.68 6.04 -7.03
CA PHE A 272 -12.92 6.17 -5.78
C PHE A 272 -11.39 6.13 -5.93
N GLY A 273 -10.87 6.59 -7.07
CA GLY A 273 -9.44 6.64 -7.37
C GLY A 273 -8.84 5.38 -7.98
N PHE A 274 -9.61 4.32 -8.20
CA PHE A 274 -9.12 3.04 -8.74
C PHE A 274 -10.04 2.46 -9.81
N TYR A 275 -9.51 1.51 -10.58
CA TYR A 275 -10.32 0.67 -11.46
C TYR A 275 -10.96 -0.48 -10.69
N TYR A 276 -12.26 -0.63 -10.86
CA TYR A 276 -13.09 -1.66 -10.25
C TYR A 276 -13.66 -2.57 -11.31
N LEU A 277 -13.84 -3.85 -10.98
CA LEU A 277 -14.88 -4.67 -11.58
C LEU A 277 -16.09 -4.65 -10.65
N VAL A 278 -17.21 -4.12 -11.14
CA VAL A 278 -18.49 -4.18 -10.42
C VAL A 278 -19.19 -5.48 -10.85
N PRO A 279 -19.25 -6.50 -9.97
CA PRO A 279 -19.69 -7.82 -10.39
C PRO A 279 -21.21 -7.84 -10.60
N LEU A 280 -21.69 -8.67 -11.52
CA LEU A 280 -23.14 -8.80 -11.77
C LEU A 280 -23.87 -9.42 -10.57
N THR A 281 -23.20 -10.34 -9.88
CA THR A 281 -23.66 -11.06 -8.68
C THR A 281 -22.46 -11.27 -7.76
N ALA A 282 -22.71 -11.52 -6.47
CA ALA A 282 -21.68 -11.81 -5.48
C ALA A 282 -20.74 -12.94 -5.95
N PRO A 283 -19.41 -12.74 -5.85
CA PRO A 283 -18.42 -13.77 -6.08
C PRO A 283 -18.60 -14.97 -5.14
N THR A 284 -18.28 -16.17 -5.63
CA THR A 284 -18.31 -17.41 -4.84
C THR A 284 -16.90 -17.87 -4.51
N VAL A 285 -16.61 -18.09 -3.22
CA VAL A 285 -15.32 -18.65 -2.76
C VAL A 285 -15.26 -20.14 -3.11
N VAL A 286 -14.18 -20.57 -3.78
CA VAL A 286 -13.92 -21.99 -4.13
C VAL A 286 -12.80 -22.59 -3.29
N SER A 287 -11.88 -21.77 -2.78
CA SER A 287 -10.78 -22.22 -1.92
C SER A 287 -10.39 -21.15 -0.91
N THR A 288 -9.96 -21.58 0.27
CA THR A 288 -9.45 -20.71 1.33
C THR A 288 -8.11 -21.28 1.83
N PRO A 289 -7.02 -20.48 1.85
CA PRO A 289 -5.75 -20.90 2.41
C PRO A 289 -5.85 -21.29 3.89
N SER A 290 -4.98 -22.20 4.33
CA SER A 290 -4.93 -22.66 5.72
C SER A 290 -4.59 -21.51 6.66
N SER A 291 -5.46 -21.17 7.62
CA SER A 291 -5.17 -20.13 8.62
C SER A 291 -4.14 -20.55 9.69
N VAL A 292 -3.52 -21.73 9.56
CA VAL A 292 -2.42 -22.15 10.44
C VAL A 292 -1.17 -21.41 10.03
N ILE A 293 -0.63 -20.62 10.97
CA ILE A 293 0.62 -19.88 10.81
C ILE A 293 1.72 -20.64 11.56
N PRO A 294 2.85 -20.98 10.93
CA PRO A 294 3.97 -21.57 11.66
C PRO A 294 4.66 -20.51 12.53
N PRO A 295 5.06 -20.84 13.78
CA PRO A 295 6.05 -20.07 14.51
C PRO A 295 7.37 -19.96 13.75
N ALA A 296 8.16 -18.95 14.08
CA ALA A 296 9.54 -18.84 13.62
C ALA A 296 10.36 -20.08 14.03
N THR A 297 11.35 -20.43 13.22
CA THR A 297 12.34 -21.46 13.55
C THR A 297 13.54 -20.90 14.32
N ILE A 298 13.79 -19.59 14.22
CA ILE A 298 14.75 -18.87 15.03
C ILE A 298 14.34 -18.92 16.51
N VAL A 299 15.28 -19.34 17.36
CA VAL A 299 15.12 -19.41 18.82
C VAL A 299 16.31 -18.73 19.52
N PRO A 300 16.12 -18.14 20.70
CA PRO A 300 17.22 -17.53 21.47
C PRO A 300 18.39 -18.50 21.68
N SER A 301 19.61 -18.00 21.44
CA SER A 301 20.83 -18.78 21.57
C SER A 301 21.41 -18.69 22.98
N LYS A 302 22.07 -19.76 23.45
CA LYS A 302 22.87 -19.71 24.68
C LYS A 302 24.23 -19.03 24.48
N ASP A 303 24.72 -18.98 23.25
CA ASP A 303 25.96 -18.27 22.90
C ASP A 303 25.75 -16.77 23.07
N GLU A 304 26.51 -16.12 23.94
CA GLU A 304 26.41 -14.68 24.21
C GLU A 304 26.69 -13.81 22.98
N CYS A 305 27.49 -14.31 22.04
CA CYS A 305 27.79 -13.61 20.80
C CYS A 305 26.63 -13.65 19.79
N THR A 306 25.65 -14.52 19.99
CA THR A 306 24.48 -14.65 19.13
C THR A 306 23.26 -14.11 19.85
N ILE A 307 22.62 -13.11 19.25
CA ILE A 307 21.40 -12.47 19.79
C ILE A 307 20.23 -12.67 18.83
N THR A 308 19.03 -12.84 19.39
CA THR A 308 17.78 -12.77 18.62
C THR A 308 17.07 -11.44 18.86
N LEU A 309 16.52 -10.88 17.79
CA LEU A 309 15.95 -9.54 17.75
C LEU A 309 14.57 -9.61 17.10
N GLY A 310 13.51 -9.24 17.81
CA GLY A 310 12.19 -9.10 17.23
C GLY A 310 11.88 -7.66 16.88
N ASP A 311 11.06 -7.43 15.85
CA ASP A 311 10.52 -6.13 15.49
C ASP A 311 9.01 -6.23 15.35
N TYR A 312 8.26 -5.35 16.03
CA TYR A 312 6.79 -5.42 16.01
C TYR A 312 6.11 -4.09 16.34
N ASN A 313 5.42 -3.54 15.35
CA ASN A 313 4.38 -2.54 15.56
C ASN A 313 3.14 -3.23 16.14
N ILE A 314 2.71 -2.83 17.34
CA ILE A 314 1.66 -3.51 18.12
C ILE A 314 0.33 -2.74 18.18
N GLU A 315 0.12 -1.80 17.25
CA GLU A 315 -1.14 -1.07 16.99
C GLU A 315 -1.76 -0.42 18.25
N ASN A 316 -1.42 0.84 18.53
CA ASN A 316 -2.01 1.66 19.59
C ASN A 316 -2.15 0.93 20.94
N MET A 317 -1.07 0.32 21.43
CA MET A 317 -1.09 -0.49 22.64
C MET A 317 -1.19 0.38 23.90
N ALA A 318 -2.27 0.21 24.66
CA ALA A 318 -2.55 0.86 25.94
C ALA A 318 -2.69 -0.21 27.06
N PRO A 319 -2.77 0.17 28.36
CA PRO A 319 -2.75 -0.79 29.47
C PRO A 319 -3.87 -1.85 29.45
N THR A 320 -4.98 -1.58 28.78
CA THR A 320 -6.19 -2.40 28.75
C THR A 320 -6.59 -2.84 27.34
N SER A 321 -5.70 -2.67 26.36
CA SER A 321 -5.95 -3.07 24.98
C SER A 321 -6.35 -4.53 24.88
N SER A 322 -7.50 -4.80 24.23
CA SER A 322 -8.08 -6.14 24.16
C SER A 322 -7.23 -7.13 23.37
N HIS A 323 -6.38 -6.65 22.46
CA HIS A 323 -5.44 -7.44 21.67
C HIS A 323 -4.11 -7.73 22.37
N MET A 324 -3.85 -7.15 23.55
CA MET A 324 -2.61 -7.37 24.30
C MET A 324 -2.28 -8.86 24.54
N PRO A 325 -3.24 -9.73 24.95
CA PRO A 325 -2.95 -11.16 25.10
C PRO A 325 -2.53 -11.83 23.78
N THR A 326 -3.08 -11.39 22.66
CA THR A 326 -2.75 -11.93 21.33
C THR A 326 -1.35 -11.49 20.90
N VAL A 327 -1.01 -10.20 21.05
CA VAL A 327 0.35 -9.68 20.82
C VAL A 327 1.36 -10.40 21.71
N ALA A 328 1.06 -10.57 22.99
CA ALA A 328 1.91 -11.29 23.93
C ALA A 328 2.17 -12.74 23.49
N ASN A 329 1.12 -13.42 23.00
CA ASN A 329 1.22 -14.75 22.42
C ASN A 329 2.06 -14.78 21.14
N HIS A 330 1.96 -13.76 20.27
CA HIS A 330 2.84 -13.65 19.09
C HIS A 330 4.31 -13.59 19.51
N ILE A 331 4.64 -12.72 20.47
CA ILE A 331 6.02 -12.57 20.94
C ILE A 331 6.54 -13.86 21.62
N ALA A 332 5.76 -14.42 22.54
CA ALA A 332 6.21 -15.58 23.33
C ALA A 332 6.30 -16.88 22.50
N ASN A 333 5.27 -17.15 21.67
CA ASN A 333 5.08 -18.46 21.05
C ASN A 333 5.34 -18.48 19.55
N PHE A 334 5.19 -17.35 18.85
CA PHE A 334 5.45 -17.27 17.41
C PHE A 334 6.84 -16.73 17.10
N LEU A 335 7.36 -15.79 17.88
CA LEU A 335 8.74 -15.29 17.76
C LEU A 335 9.73 -16.03 18.67
N ASN A 336 9.24 -16.96 19.50
CA ASN A 336 10.02 -17.70 20.49
C ASN A 336 10.76 -16.81 21.52
N THR A 337 10.14 -15.70 21.94
CA THR A 337 10.70 -14.78 22.95
C THR A 337 12.11 -14.27 22.61
N PRO A 338 12.29 -13.43 21.57
CA PRO A 338 13.60 -12.91 21.18
C PRO A 338 14.37 -12.23 22.33
N ASP A 339 15.69 -12.17 22.29
CA ASP A 339 16.46 -11.54 23.37
C ASP A 339 16.15 -10.04 23.55
N LEU A 340 15.87 -9.33 22.45
CA LEU A 340 15.44 -7.93 22.41
C LEU A 340 14.25 -7.78 21.44
N MET A 341 13.26 -7.00 21.81
CA MET A 341 12.17 -6.56 20.94
C MET A 341 12.29 -5.06 20.67
N PHE A 342 12.27 -4.67 19.40
CA PHE A 342 11.95 -3.33 18.92
C PHE A 342 10.41 -3.24 18.85
N ILE A 343 9.81 -2.42 19.70
CA ILE A 343 8.35 -2.25 19.76
C ILE A 343 7.98 -0.82 19.38
N GLN A 344 7.00 -0.66 18.49
CA GLN A 344 6.41 0.62 18.09
C GLN A 344 4.95 0.70 18.57
N GLU A 345 4.27 1.84 18.35
CA GLU A 345 2.84 1.99 18.67
C GLU A 345 2.49 1.76 20.17
N VAL A 346 3.40 2.09 21.09
CA VAL A 346 3.14 2.05 22.53
C VAL A 346 2.48 3.36 22.98
N GLN A 347 1.34 3.31 23.64
CA GLN A 347 0.66 4.47 24.24
C GLN A 347 1.02 4.67 25.70
N ASP A 348 0.69 5.84 26.24
CA ASP A 348 0.81 6.12 27.68
C ASP A 348 -0.23 5.35 28.49
N ASN A 349 -0.19 5.57 29.82
CA ASN A 349 -1.04 4.88 30.77
C ASN A 349 -2.54 5.24 30.65
N SER A 350 -2.89 6.28 29.89
CA SER A 350 -4.26 6.74 29.66
C SER A 350 -4.80 6.34 28.28
N GLY A 351 -3.97 5.71 27.44
CA GLY A 351 -4.33 5.33 26.07
C GLY A 351 -4.71 6.56 25.25
N PRO A 352 -5.75 6.55 24.40
CA PRO A 352 -6.11 7.70 23.56
C PRO A 352 -6.74 8.88 24.31
N THR A 353 -6.79 8.84 25.65
CA THR A 353 -7.38 9.92 26.44
C THR A 353 -6.39 11.06 26.61
N ASP A 354 -6.69 12.23 26.03
CA ASP A 354 -5.86 13.43 26.15
C ASP A 354 -6.02 14.11 27.53
N ASP A 355 -5.24 13.64 28.52
CA ASP A 355 -5.26 14.12 29.91
C ASP A 355 -3.90 14.64 30.43
N GLY A 356 -2.90 14.71 29.56
CA GLY A 356 -1.54 15.17 29.86
C GLY A 356 -0.60 14.10 30.44
N VAL A 357 -1.06 12.86 30.63
CA VAL A 357 -0.21 11.73 31.02
C VAL A 357 0.68 11.33 29.84
N VAL A 358 2.00 11.24 30.06
CA VAL A 358 2.95 10.83 29.00
C VAL A 358 3.71 9.54 29.34
N ILE A 359 3.58 9.04 30.57
CA ILE A 359 4.33 7.86 31.03
C ILE A 359 3.68 6.57 30.54
N ALA A 360 4.48 5.58 30.11
CA ALA A 360 4.01 4.31 29.54
C ALA A 360 4.27 3.07 30.43
N ASN A 361 4.70 3.29 31.67
CA ASN A 361 5.19 2.20 32.52
C ASN A 361 4.12 1.16 32.83
N LEU A 362 2.85 1.54 32.96
CA LEU A 362 1.75 0.58 33.17
C LEU A 362 1.51 -0.24 31.91
N THR A 363 1.45 0.41 30.75
CA THR A 363 1.33 -0.26 29.43
C THR A 363 2.42 -1.32 29.25
N LEU A 364 3.67 -0.93 29.43
CA LEU A 364 4.82 -1.82 29.22
C LEU A 364 4.93 -2.90 30.30
N THR A 365 4.54 -2.62 31.54
CA THR A 365 4.47 -3.64 32.61
C THR A 365 3.40 -4.68 32.27
N ASN A 366 2.21 -4.25 31.86
CA ASN A 366 1.14 -5.17 31.49
C ASN A 366 1.52 -6.03 30.28
N LEU A 367 2.14 -5.43 29.25
CA LEU A 367 2.62 -6.17 28.08
C LEU A 367 3.71 -7.19 28.46
N SER A 368 4.71 -6.79 29.25
CA SER A 368 5.79 -7.69 29.68
C SER A 368 5.26 -8.85 30.53
N ASN A 369 4.31 -8.58 31.44
CA ASN A 369 3.64 -9.61 32.23
C ASN A 369 2.79 -10.55 31.36
N ALA A 370 2.10 -10.01 30.35
CA ALA A 370 1.31 -10.80 29.42
C ALA A 370 2.21 -11.73 28.59
N VAL A 371 3.36 -11.25 28.09
CA VAL A 371 4.36 -12.08 27.39
C VAL A 371 4.84 -13.20 28.31
N GLN A 372 5.28 -12.87 29.53
CA GLN A 372 5.74 -13.88 30.49
C GLN A 372 4.67 -14.93 30.82
N SER A 373 3.39 -14.53 30.82
CA SER A 373 2.26 -15.43 31.11
C SER A 373 1.86 -16.29 29.90
N ALA A 374 2.32 -15.96 28.70
CA ALA A 374 2.00 -16.68 27.47
C ALA A 374 2.85 -17.95 27.32
N GLY A 375 2.57 -18.97 28.13
CA GLY A 375 2.87 -20.40 27.90
C GLY A 375 4.34 -20.81 27.75
N ASN A 376 5.00 -20.44 26.65
CA ASN A 376 6.36 -20.85 26.30
C ASN A 376 7.39 -19.71 26.42
N ALA A 377 7.05 -18.61 27.09
CA ALA A 377 8.00 -17.52 27.30
C ALA A 377 9.29 -18.00 27.99
N SER A 378 10.43 -17.84 27.31
CA SER A 378 11.73 -18.31 27.82
C SER A 378 12.47 -17.29 28.68
N ALA A 379 11.96 -16.06 28.77
CA ALA A 379 12.56 -14.98 29.55
C ALA A 379 11.49 -14.01 30.07
N ALA A 380 11.77 -13.41 31.23
CA ALA A 380 11.06 -12.25 31.71
C ALA A 380 11.66 -11.00 31.07
N TYR A 381 10.83 -10.19 30.43
CA TYR A 381 11.30 -8.94 29.85
C TYR A 381 11.32 -7.81 30.87
N ASN A 382 12.44 -7.09 30.86
CA ASN A 382 12.49 -5.71 31.29
C ASN A 382 12.17 -4.80 30.10
N PHE A 383 11.92 -3.53 30.36
CA PHE A 383 11.70 -2.55 29.29
C PHE A 383 12.45 -1.24 29.55
N THR A 384 12.69 -0.50 28.48
CA THR A 384 13.22 0.86 28.55
C THR A 384 12.63 1.73 27.43
N GLU A 385 12.37 2.98 27.76
CA GLU A 385 11.67 3.96 26.93
C GLU A 385 12.07 5.39 27.35
N ILE A 386 11.69 6.39 26.55
CA ILE A 386 11.76 7.80 26.93
C ILE A 386 10.41 8.45 26.64
N SER A 387 9.75 8.95 27.69
CA SER A 387 8.45 9.58 27.55
C SER A 387 8.56 10.83 26.68
N PRO A 388 7.62 11.06 25.74
CA PRO A 388 7.62 12.25 24.90
C PRO A 388 7.13 13.49 25.66
N VAL A 389 7.19 14.64 24.99
CA VAL A 389 6.42 15.81 25.40
C VAL A 389 4.97 15.60 24.93
N ASN A 390 4.00 16.00 25.76
CA ASN A 390 2.57 15.82 25.47
C ASN A 390 2.21 16.32 24.05
N ASP A 391 1.61 15.44 23.25
CA ASP A 391 1.13 15.66 21.88
C ASP A 391 2.19 16.05 20.83
N GLN A 392 3.49 15.89 21.13
CA GLN A 392 4.55 16.35 20.20
C GLN A 392 5.12 15.26 19.28
N ASP A 393 4.87 13.98 19.57
CA ASP A 393 5.46 12.85 18.85
C ASP A 393 4.52 12.24 17.81
N GLY A 394 3.34 12.83 17.55
CA GLY A 394 2.36 12.32 16.58
C GLY A 394 1.80 10.94 16.91
N GLY A 395 1.11 10.31 15.96
CA GLY A 395 0.36 9.06 16.20
C GLY A 395 -1.10 9.33 16.55
N GLU A 396 -1.78 8.39 17.20
CA GLU A 396 -3.13 8.61 17.72
C GLU A 396 -3.15 9.81 18.69
N PRO A 397 -4.01 10.84 18.46
CA PRO A 397 -4.13 11.97 19.35
C PRO A 397 -4.39 11.56 20.81
N GLY A 398 -3.75 12.23 21.76
CA GLY A 398 -3.85 11.93 23.19
C GLY A 398 -3.00 10.74 23.67
N GLY A 399 -2.70 9.76 22.80
CA GLY A 399 -1.97 8.53 23.20
C GLY A 399 -0.46 8.68 23.37
N ASN A 400 0.08 9.84 23.00
CA ASN A 400 1.50 10.18 23.10
C ASN A 400 2.43 9.09 22.57
N ILE A 401 2.12 8.45 21.44
CA ILE A 401 2.77 7.22 20.99
C ILE A 401 4.30 7.30 21.00
N ARG A 402 4.96 6.21 21.43
CA ARG A 402 6.42 6.05 21.36
C ARG A 402 6.88 4.66 20.96
N VAL A 403 8.18 4.57 20.74
CA VAL A 403 8.91 3.30 20.61
C VAL A 403 9.49 2.88 21.96
N ALA A 404 9.65 1.58 22.17
CA ALA A 404 10.24 1.01 23.38
C ALA A 404 11.07 -0.22 23.06
N TYR A 405 11.92 -0.64 24.00
CA TYR A 405 12.54 -1.95 23.99
C TYR A 405 11.92 -2.84 25.06
N LEU A 406 11.64 -4.10 24.72
CA LEU A 406 11.52 -5.19 25.70
C LEU A 406 12.79 -6.05 25.60
N PHE A 407 13.41 -6.44 26.71
CA PHE A 407 14.69 -7.13 26.67
C PHE A 407 14.91 -8.12 27.80
N ASN A 408 15.61 -9.21 27.48
CA ASN A 408 16.04 -10.22 28.43
C ASN A 408 17.31 -9.74 29.15
N ASN A 409 17.15 -9.24 30.39
CA ASN A 409 18.26 -8.70 31.18
C ASN A 409 19.28 -9.76 31.64
N ALA A 410 19.02 -11.06 31.43
CA ALA A 410 20.01 -12.12 31.63
C ALA A 410 20.98 -12.24 30.45
N LYS A 411 20.63 -11.72 29.27
CA LYS A 411 21.44 -11.81 28.05
C LYS A 411 22.33 -10.57 27.82
N PHE A 412 21.82 -9.39 28.16
CA PHE A 412 22.57 -8.13 28.13
C PHE A 412 21.88 -7.08 29.01
N SER A 413 22.64 -6.04 29.34
CA SER A 413 22.17 -4.87 30.07
C SER A 413 22.59 -3.59 29.37
N LEU A 414 21.94 -2.47 29.72
CA LEU A 414 22.43 -1.16 29.30
C LEU A 414 23.83 -0.94 29.87
N VAL A 415 24.75 -0.44 29.04
CA VAL A 415 26.08 -0.03 29.50
C VAL A 415 25.92 1.07 30.55
N PRO A 416 26.49 0.91 31.76
CA PRO A 416 26.35 1.85 32.85
C PRO A 416 27.20 3.12 32.63
N GLY A 417 27.00 4.11 33.50
CA GLY A 417 27.81 5.33 33.56
C GLY A 417 27.17 6.56 32.91
N SER A 418 26.25 6.37 31.97
CA SER A 418 25.45 7.46 31.39
C SER A 418 24.04 7.47 31.97
N PRO A 419 23.47 8.64 32.30
CA PRO A 419 22.07 8.74 32.72
C PRO A 419 21.12 8.46 31.55
N ALA A 420 19.87 8.12 31.85
CA ALA A 420 18.80 8.14 30.83
C ALA A 420 18.52 9.58 30.40
N GLY A 421 18.22 9.79 29.12
CA GLY A 421 17.83 11.10 28.58
C GLY A 421 16.34 11.40 28.75
N GLY A 422 15.98 12.69 28.76
CA GLY A 422 14.60 13.16 28.67
C GLY A 422 14.10 13.35 27.24
N ALA A 423 12.85 13.77 27.10
CA ALA A 423 12.15 13.92 25.82
C ALA A 423 12.87 14.82 24.79
N LEU A 424 13.60 15.83 25.29
CA LEU A 424 14.31 16.84 24.49
C LEU A 424 15.84 16.72 24.59
N ASP A 425 16.35 15.73 25.32
CA ASP A 425 17.79 15.54 25.49
C ASP A 425 18.36 14.76 24.30
N ALA A 426 19.14 15.46 23.47
CA ALA A 426 19.85 14.84 22.36
C ALA A 426 21.03 14.00 22.86
N THR A 427 20.99 12.69 22.63
CA THR A 427 22.14 11.83 22.92
C THR A 427 23.17 11.87 21.79
N LYS A 428 24.44 11.72 22.15
CA LYS A 428 25.57 11.74 21.23
C LYS A 428 26.55 10.62 21.54
N PRO A 429 27.18 10.01 20.53
CA PRO A 429 28.34 9.16 20.73
C PRO A 429 29.51 9.96 21.29
N GLN A 430 30.26 9.37 22.22
CA GLN A 430 31.46 9.95 22.79
C GLN A 430 32.49 8.86 23.14
N ASN A 431 33.76 9.25 23.27
CA ASN A 431 34.77 8.34 23.82
C ASN A 431 34.56 8.20 25.33
N GLY A 432 34.30 6.99 25.79
CA GLY A 432 34.36 6.59 27.20
C GLY A 432 35.69 5.94 27.55
N THR A 433 35.81 5.48 28.79
CA THR A 433 37.02 4.82 29.30
C THR A 433 37.30 3.49 28.58
N ASP A 434 36.26 2.72 28.31
CA ASP A 434 36.35 1.34 27.80
C ASP A 434 35.84 1.20 26.35
N GLY A 435 35.69 2.32 25.63
CA GLY A 435 35.19 2.35 24.26
C GLY A 435 34.19 3.48 24.02
N VAL A 436 33.49 3.42 22.90
CA VAL A 436 32.46 4.41 22.55
C VAL A 436 31.25 4.23 23.46
N THR A 437 30.75 5.33 24.04
CA THR A 437 29.54 5.37 24.86
C THR A 437 28.57 6.43 24.34
N LEU A 438 27.38 6.52 24.93
CA LEU A 438 26.40 7.57 24.65
C LEU A 438 26.38 8.58 25.79
N THR A 439 26.13 9.87 25.51
CA THR A 439 25.93 10.88 26.57
C THR A 439 24.70 10.60 27.43
N PHE A 440 23.67 9.99 26.83
CA PHE A 440 22.49 9.46 27.53
C PHE A 440 22.22 8.02 27.07
N ASN A 441 21.97 7.10 28.00
CA ASN A 441 21.69 5.69 27.72
C ASN A 441 20.53 5.14 28.57
N PRO A 442 19.34 4.89 27.99
CA PRO A 442 18.99 5.16 26.59
C PRO A 442 18.89 6.68 26.31
N GLY A 443 18.81 7.05 25.04
CA GLY A 443 18.67 8.45 24.61
C GLY A 443 17.87 8.61 23.31
N ARG A 444 17.54 9.86 22.95
CA ARG A 444 16.87 10.22 21.69
C ARG A 444 17.84 10.81 20.69
N ILE A 445 17.66 10.49 19.40
CA ILE A 445 18.48 11.05 18.31
C ILE A 445 17.89 12.40 17.89
N ASP A 446 18.61 13.48 18.23
CA ASP A 446 18.32 14.85 17.79
C ASP A 446 16.83 15.26 17.92
N PRO A 447 16.22 15.15 19.13
CA PRO A 447 14.78 15.24 19.33
C PRO A 447 14.15 16.60 18.98
N THR A 448 14.94 17.65 18.80
CA THR A 448 14.48 18.99 18.40
C THR A 448 14.58 19.25 16.90
N ASN A 449 15.08 18.28 16.12
CA ASN A 449 15.17 18.39 14.67
C ASN A 449 13.77 18.47 14.03
N ALA A 450 13.59 19.35 13.05
CA ALA A 450 12.34 19.50 12.32
C ALA A 450 11.89 18.22 11.59
N ALA A 451 12.80 17.27 11.32
CA ALA A 451 12.48 15.94 10.82
C ALA A 451 11.46 15.20 11.71
N TRP A 452 11.41 15.51 13.01
CA TRP A 452 10.54 14.86 13.99
C TRP A 452 9.27 15.65 14.33
N ASN A 453 8.95 16.69 13.56
CA ASN A 453 7.74 17.47 13.78
C ASN A 453 6.50 16.56 13.69
N ALA A 454 5.70 16.50 14.76
CA ALA A 454 4.56 15.59 14.89
C ALA A 454 4.87 14.13 14.50
N SER A 455 6.07 13.64 14.85
CA SER A 455 6.51 12.28 14.57
C SER A 455 7.36 11.74 15.72
N ARG A 456 7.35 10.40 15.86
CA ARG A 456 8.08 9.68 16.90
C ARG A 456 9.57 9.91 16.73
N LYS A 457 10.26 10.13 17.85
CA LYS A 457 11.71 10.36 17.89
C LYS A 457 12.41 9.02 18.17
N PRO A 458 13.47 8.64 17.42
CA PRO A 458 14.13 7.35 17.60
C PRO A 458 14.71 7.15 18.99
N LEU A 459 14.58 5.94 19.52
CA LEU A 459 15.18 5.52 20.79
C LEU A 459 16.46 4.73 20.52
N VAL A 460 17.59 5.25 21.01
CA VAL A 460 18.88 4.57 20.93
C VAL A 460 19.33 4.07 22.30
N ALA A 461 19.91 2.87 22.32
CA ALA A 461 20.48 2.27 23.51
C ALA A 461 21.84 1.62 23.19
N HIS A 462 22.75 1.66 24.16
CA HIS A 462 24.04 0.97 24.15
C HIS A 462 23.98 -0.16 25.17
N TRP A 463 24.21 -1.38 24.70
CA TRP A 463 24.08 -2.61 25.45
C TRP A 463 25.42 -3.30 25.58
N GLU A 464 25.59 -4.07 26.65
CA GLU A 464 26.71 -5.00 26.82
C GLU A 464 26.21 -6.37 27.23
N THR A 465 26.84 -7.40 26.66
CA THR A 465 26.73 -8.78 27.15
C THR A 465 27.46 -8.95 28.48
N PRO A 466 27.23 -10.04 29.25
CA PRO A 466 27.97 -10.32 30.48
C PRO A 466 29.50 -10.36 30.34
N SER A 467 30.03 -10.64 29.14
CA SER A 467 31.46 -10.62 28.84
C SER A 467 32.00 -9.25 28.42
N GLY A 468 31.14 -8.24 28.31
CA GLY A 468 31.51 -6.87 27.93
C GLY A 468 31.47 -6.60 26.42
N THR A 469 30.96 -7.53 25.60
CA THR A 469 30.78 -7.24 24.15
C THR A 469 29.63 -6.24 23.98
N GLY A 470 29.95 -5.07 23.43
CA GLY A 470 29.02 -3.96 23.24
C GLY A 470 28.30 -3.95 21.88
N PHE A 471 27.07 -3.45 21.86
CA PHE A 471 26.32 -3.17 20.64
C PHE A 471 25.29 -2.04 20.84
N PHE A 472 24.96 -1.35 19.75
CA PHE A 472 24.02 -0.24 19.73
C PHE A 472 22.75 -0.63 18.97
N THR A 473 21.59 -0.26 19.50
CA THR A 473 20.31 -0.42 18.81
C THR A 473 19.62 0.93 18.64
N ILE A 474 18.94 1.12 17.51
CA ILE A 474 18.14 2.32 17.20
C ILE A 474 16.74 1.86 16.76
N ASN A 475 15.71 2.17 17.56
CA ASN A 475 14.32 1.83 17.27
C ASN A 475 13.64 3.00 16.55
N LEU A 476 13.07 2.72 15.38
CA LEU A 476 12.43 3.67 14.48
C LEU A 476 10.92 3.51 14.51
N HIS A 477 10.23 4.63 14.35
CA HIS A 477 8.84 4.68 13.95
C HIS A 477 8.63 5.97 13.14
N LEU A 478 8.81 5.88 11.83
CA LEU A 478 8.86 7.06 10.97
C LEU A 478 7.45 7.59 10.63
N THR A 479 7.39 8.77 10.02
CA THR A 479 6.09 9.41 9.73
C THR A 479 5.29 8.59 8.69
N ALA A 480 4.00 8.41 8.95
CA ALA A 480 3.11 7.60 8.13
C ALA A 480 2.88 8.18 6.72
N LYS A 481 2.35 7.37 5.82
CA LYS A 481 2.06 7.73 4.41
C LYS A 481 0.66 8.37 4.23
N LEU A 482 0.01 8.79 5.31
CA LEU A 482 -1.35 9.34 5.29
C LEU A 482 -1.45 10.60 4.42
N GLY A 483 -2.51 10.67 3.60
CA GLY A 483 -2.78 11.80 2.71
C GLY A 483 -2.12 11.71 1.32
N GLY A 484 -1.58 10.54 0.96
CA GLY A 484 -1.13 10.27 -0.41
C GLY A 484 -2.27 10.22 -1.43
N THR A 485 -1.93 10.18 -2.71
CA THR A 485 -2.91 9.94 -3.78
C THR A 485 -2.94 8.48 -4.19
N SER A 486 -4.06 8.03 -4.74
CA SER A 486 -4.17 6.69 -5.34
C SER A 486 -3.00 6.37 -6.29
N THR A 487 -2.55 5.12 -6.27
CA THR A 487 -1.55 4.59 -7.22
C THR A 487 -2.06 4.61 -8.67
N GLN A 488 -3.38 4.66 -8.87
CA GLN A 488 -4.07 4.80 -10.15
C GLN A 488 -4.71 6.20 -10.32
N GLY A 489 -4.17 7.23 -9.64
CA GLY A 489 -4.60 8.62 -9.77
C GLY A 489 -3.95 9.38 -10.93
N ASP A 490 -4.48 10.58 -11.20
CA ASP A 490 -4.03 11.49 -12.25
C ASP A 490 -2.60 12.05 -12.04
N PRO A 491 -2.19 12.48 -10.82
CA PRO A 491 -0.82 12.91 -10.55
C PRO A 491 0.23 11.80 -10.75
N ARG A 492 1.24 12.03 -11.61
CA ARG A 492 2.34 11.08 -11.87
C ARG A 492 3.73 11.65 -11.55
N PRO A 493 4.59 10.88 -10.83
CA PRO A 493 4.22 9.72 -10.01
C PRO A 493 3.18 10.09 -8.94
N PRO A 494 2.47 9.11 -8.35
CA PRO A 494 1.56 9.36 -7.22
C PRO A 494 2.24 10.15 -6.10
N ILE A 495 1.45 10.96 -5.39
CA ILE A 495 1.93 11.70 -4.23
C ILE A 495 2.16 10.71 -3.09
N ASN A 496 3.42 10.44 -2.77
CA ASN A 496 3.83 9.73 -1.57
C ASN A 496 3.90 10.72 -0.39
N ALA A 497 2.81 10.86 0.37
CA ALA A 497 2.74 11.84 1.45
C ALA A 497 3.73 11.53 2.58
N GLY A 498 4.26 12.59 3.21
CA GLY A 498 5.28 12.49 4.26
C GLY A 498 6.68 12.10 3.79
N VAL A 499 6.91 11.86 2.48
CA VAL A 499 8.17 11.30 1.98
C VAL A 499 9.39 12.21 2.18
N ASP A 500 9.23 13.53 2.09
CA ASP A 500 10.30 14.49 2.37
C ASP A 500 10.71 14.44 3.84
N GLN A 501 9.73 14.27 4.74
CA GLN A 501 9.97 14.12 6.17
C GLN A 501 10.65 12.78 6.46
N ARG A 502 10.17 11.64 5.93
CA ARG A 502 10.86 10.34 6.06
C ARG A 502 12.29 10.39 5.54
N THR A 503 12.51 11.02 4.39
CA THR A 503 13.87 11.22 3.84
C THR A 503 14.75 12.01 4.80
N SER A 504 14.21 13.06 5.45
CA SER A 504 14.92 13.83 6.46
C SER A 504 15.21 13.01 7.73
N GLN A 505 14.25 12.21 8.18
CA GLN A 505 14.39 11.32 9.35
C GLN A 505 15.49 10.28 9.14
N VAL A 506 15.48 9.60 7.98
CA VAL A 506 16.53 8.64 7.61
C VAL A 506 17.91 9.31 7.53
N LYS A 507 18.00 10.53 6.98
CA LYS A 507 19.26 11.31 6.97
C LYS A 507 19.75 11.65 8.38
N THR A 508 18.86 11.99 9.30
CA THR A 508 19.19 12.29 10.69
C THR A 508 19.73 11.05 11.40
N VAL A 509 19.08 9.88 11.23
CA VAL A 509 19.57 8.61 11.77
C VAL A 509 20.91 8.22 11.16
N ALA A 510 21.06 8.35 9.83
CA ALA A 510 22.32 8.07 9.14
C ALA A 510 23.47 8.95 9.65
N THR A 511 23.19 10.21 9.98
CA THR A 511 24.17 11.14 10.55
C THR A 511 24.64 10.67 11.93
N PHE A 512 23.70 10.21 12.78
CA PHE A 512 24.04 9.63 14.07
C PHE A 512 24.89 8.36 13.92
N VAL A 513 24.50 7.43 13.05
CA VAL A 513 25.27 6.20 12.77
C VAL A 513 26.67 6.52 12.25
N LYS A 514 26.82 7.49 11.34
CA LYS A 514 28.13 7.97 10.88
C LYS A 514 28.99 8.52 12.02
N SER A 515 28.38 9.20 12.99
CA SER A 515 29.11 9.72 14.16
C SER A 515 29.59 8.61 15.10
N LEU A 516 28.81 7.52 15.27
CA LEU A 516 29.26 6.30 15.95
C LEU A 516 30.44 5.66 15.22
N LEU A 517 30.27 5.37 13.92
CA LEU A 517 31.29 4.68 13.11
C LEU A 517 32.57 5.50 12.92
N LYS A 518 32.52 6.82 13.10
CA LYS A 518 33.70 7.67 13.11
C LYS A 518 34.56 7.45 14.37
N LEU A 519 33.93 7.15 15.51
CA LEU A 519 34.63 6.87 16.76
C LEU A 519 35.06 5.39 16.83
N ASP A 520 34.20 4.49 16.37
CA ASP A 520 34.48 3.06 16.26
C ASP A 520 34.00 2.50 14.91
N PRO A 521 34.90 2.32 13.92
CA PRO A 521 34.56 1.77 12.61
C PRO A 521 34.01 0.33 12.65
N ASN A 522 34.21 -0.39 13.75
CA ASN A 522 33.77 -1.78 13.92
C ASN A 522 32.55 -1.91 14.85
N ALA A 523 31.92 -0.79 15.21
CA ALA A 523 30.77 -0.81 16.12
C ALA A 523 29.66 -1.74 15.58
N ASN A 524 29.16 -2.61 16.46
CA ASN A 524 27.95 -3.39 16.21
C ASN A 524 26.74 -2.45 16.32
N ILE A 525 26.10 -2.09 15.20
CA ILE A 525 24.95 -1.18 15.19
C ILE A 525 23.79 -1.87 14.48
N ILE A 526 22.62 -1.85 15.11
CA ILE A 526 21.36 -2.36 14.57
C ILE A 526 20.35 -1.20 14.55
N VAL A 527 19.72 -0.98 13.41
CA VAL A 527 18.61 -0.02 13.24
C VAL A 527 17.40 -0.82 12.83
N ALA A 528 16.30 -0.76 13.58
CA ALA A 528 15.09 -1.51 13.23
C ALA A 528 13.82 -0.76 13.60
N GLY A 529 12.71 -1.14 12.99
CA GLY A 529 11.38 -0.61 13.28
C GLY A 529 10.56 -0.29 12.03
N ASP A 530 9.35 0.19 12.30
CA ASP A 530 8.42 0.69 11.29
C ASP A 530 8.99 1.96 10.62
N CYS A 531 9.47 1.78 9.38
CA CYS A 531 9.99 2.88 8.57
C CYS A 531 8.91 3.59 7.75
N ASN A 532 7.67 3.08 7.73
CA ASN A 532 6.58 3.59 6.91
C ASN A 532 6.98 3.85 5.45
N GLU A 533 7.93 3.08 4.92
CA GLU A 533 8.43 3.23 3.56
C GLU A 533 9.05 1.96 3.04
N TYR A 534 8.84 1.69 1.76
CA TYR A 534 9.37 0.51 1.08
C TYR A 534 10.86 0.67 0.81
N ALA A 535 11.66 -0.39 0.96
CA ALA A 535 13.07 -0.40 0.55
C ALA A 535 13.26 -0.05 -0.94
N GLN A 536 12.22 -0.29 -1.74
CA GLN A 536 12.10 0.01 -3.17
C GLN A 536 12.01 1.53 -3.43
N THR A 537 11.60 2.35 -2.45
CA THR A 537 11.69 3.82 -2.49
C THR A 537 13.13 4.27 -2.19
N ARG A 538 14.08 3.87 -3.05
CA ARG A 538 15.53 3.99 -2.83
C ARG A 538 15.97 5.41 -2.50
N SER A 539 15.29 6.44 -3.00
CA SER A 539 15.57 7.83 -2.67
C SER A 539 15.47 8.17 -1.18
N VAL A 540 14.56 7.52 -0.44
CA VAL A 540 14.36 7.74 1.01
C VAL A 540 15.52 7.12 1.79
N PHE A 541 15.89 5.88 1.46
CA PHE A 541 16.94 5.13 2.14
C PHE A 541 18.37 5.43 1.68
N ALA A 542 18.56 6.28 0.67
CA ALA A 542 19.86 6.59 0.08
C ALA A 542 20.95 7.04 1.08
N ALA A 543 20.58 7.57 2.26
CA ALA A 543 21.56 7.95 3.28
C ALA A 543 22.17 6.74 4.02
N PHE A 544 21.53 5.57 3.95
CA PHE A 544 22.01 4.28 4.45
C PHE A 544 22.87 3.52 3.44
N ASP A 545 22.84 3.89 2.15
CA ASP A 545 23.64 3.23 1.10
C ASP A 545 25.13 3.21 1.47
N GLY A 546 25.72 2.00 1.53
CA GLY A 546 27.11 1.78 1.92
C GLY A 546 27.43 2.05 3.40
N LEU A 547 26.45 2.48 4.20
CA LEU A 547 26.56 2.71 5.64
C LEU A 547 26.00 1.54 6.44
N LEU A 548 24.84 1.02 6.03
CA LEU A 548 24.14 -0.09 6.67
C LEU A 548 23.71 -1.10 5.60
N THR A 549 23.54 -2.36 6.00
CA THR A 549 23.01 -3.44 5.15
C THR A 549 21.66 -3.87 5.67
N GLU A 550 20.65 -3.93 4.81
CA GLU A 550 19.33 -4.47 5.16
C GLU A 550 19.43 -5.97 5.44
N VAL A 551 18.83 -6.41 6.55
CA VAL A 551 19.02 -7.77 7.05
C VAL A 551 18.35 -8.80 6.14
N ASP A 552 17.21 -8.48 5.50
CA ASP A 552 16.58 -9.37 4.51
C ASP A 552 17.47 -9.65 3.29
N VAL A 553 18.23 -8.64 2.86
CA VAL A 553 19.23 -8.80 1.80
C VAL A 553 20.37 -9.68 2.30
N ALA A 554 20.89 -9.44 3.50
CA ALA A 554 21.98 -10.22 4.08
C ALA A 554 21.61 -11.68 4.38
N ALA A 555 20.35 -11.93 4.77
CA ALA A 555 19.78 -13.26 5.01
C ALA A 555 19.33 -13.97 3.72
N ASN A 556 19.42 -13.30 2.57
CA ASN A 556 18.96 -13.81 1.27
C ASN A 556 17.47 -14.23 1.28
N ILE A 557 16.62 -13.44 1.95
CA ILE A 557 15.16 -13.63 1.89
C ILE A 557 14.70 -13.35 0.45
N PRO A 558 13.92 -14.25 -0.18
CA PRO A 558 13.37 -13.98 -1.50
C PRO A 558 12.57 -12.68 -1.51
N GLY A 559 12.77 -11.82 -2.52
CA GLY A 559 12.11 -10.50 -2.55
C GLY A 559 10.58 -10.55 -2.46
N VAL A 560 9.95 -11.61 -2.97
CA VAL A 560 8.50 -11.81 -2.88
C VAL A 560 8.02 -12.18 -1.46
N GLU A 561 8.89 -12.68 -0.59
CA GLU A 561 8.54 -13.02 0.80
C GLU A 561 8.90 -11.89 1.78
N ARG A 562 9.36 -10.73 1.29
CA ARG A 562 9.67 -9.57 2.12
C ARG A 562 8.43 -8.68 2.23
N TYR A 563 7.59 -8.95 3.20
CA TYR A 563 6.44 -8.13 3.52
C TYR A 563 6.05 -8.29 4.99
N THR A 564 5.52 -7.21 5.55
CA THR A 564 5.00 -7.16 6.92
C THR A 564 3.63 -6.49 6.97
N TYR A 565 3.13 -5.98 5.84
CA TYR A 565 1.88 -5.23 5.75
C TYR A 565 1.09 -5.65 4.50
N LEU A 566 -0.24 -5.53 4.55
CA LEU A 566 -1.11 -5.64 3.38
C LEU A 566 -1.88 -4.34 3.22
N PHE A 567 -1.81 -3.75 2.03
CA PHE A 567 -2.51 -2.52 1.72
C PHE A 567 -2.83 -2.43 0.22
N ASP A 568 -4.05 -2.00 -0.07
CA ASP A 568 -4.59 -1.97 -1.42
C ASP A 568 -4.32 -3.30 -2.16
N GLN A 569 -3.63 -3.25 -3.30
CA GLN A 569 -3.34 -4.43 -4.09
C GLN A 569 -2.09 -5.20 -3.65
N ASN A 570 -1.34 -4.69 -2.67
CA ASN A 570 0.04 -5.09 -2.42
C ASN A 570 0.26 -5.74 -1.05
N ALA A 571 1.18 -6.71 -1.04
CA ALA A 571 1.95 -7.01 0.15
C ALA A 571 3.19 -6.09 0.19
N GLU A 572 3.38 -5.43 1.33
CA GLU A 572 4.33 -4.34 1.50
C GLU A 572 5.30 -4.62 2.65
N GLN A 573 6.56 -4.21 2.50
CA GLN A 573 7.51 -4.19 3.60
C GLN A 573 7.60 -2.76 4.13
N LEU A 574 7.14 -2.56 5.37
CA LEU A 574 7.23 -1.27 6.08
C LEU A 574 8.17 -1.35 7.29
N ASP A 575 8.31 -2.55 7.85
CA ASP A 575 9.20 -2.84 8.98
C ASP A 575 10.53 -3.37 8.43
N HIS A 576 11.62 -2.75 8.84
CA HIS A 576 12.95 -3.06 8.34
C HIS A 576 13.94 -3.23 9.48
N MET A 577 14.94 -4.06 9.26
CA MET A 577 16.14 -4.12 10.08
C MET A 577 17.37 -3.89 9.21
N PHE A 578 18.28 -3.05 9.70
CA PHE A 578 19.56 -2.73 9.07
C PHE A 578 20.70 -2.93 10.06
N VAL A 579 21.84 -3.40 9.58
CA VAL A 579 23.03 -3.69 10.41
C VAL A 579 24.27 -3.01 9.88
N SER A 580 25.20 -2.70 10.79
CA SER A 580 26.51 -2.14 10.44
C SER A 580 27.36 -3.10 9.61
N PRO A 581 28.39 -2.59 8.89
CA PRO A 581 29.30 -3.44 8.13
C PRO A 581 30.00 -4.52 8.97
N ALA A 582 30.26 -4.26 10.25
CA ALA A 582 30.89 -5.23 11.15
C ALA A 582 30.01 -6.48 11.36
N ILE A 583 28.71 -6.29 11.60
CA ILE A 583 27.76 -7.40 11.75
C ILE A 583 27.55 -8.10 10.39
N ALA A 584 27.35 -7.33 9.32
CA ALA A 584 27.15 -7.88 7.98
C ALA A 584 28.33 -8.75 7.52
N ALA A 585 29.58 -8.29 7.75
CA ALA A 585 30.78 -9.02 7.38
C ALA A 585 31.00 -10.30 8.20
N ARG A 586 30.50 -10.35 9.45
CA ARG A 586 30.58 -11.52 10.31
C ARG A 586 29.69 -12.67 9.82
N GLY A 587 28.58 -12.34 9.15
CA GLY A 587 27.63 -13.32 8.62
C GLY A 587 26.85 -14.07 9.71
N GLY A 588 26.25 -15.20 9.34
CA GLY A 588 25.37 -15.95 10.25
C GLY A 588 24.04 -15.24 10.54
N ILE A 589 23.62 -14.36 9.62
CA ILE A 589 22.39 -13.59 9.68
C ILE A 589 21.24 -14.46 9.19
N ALA A 590 20.17 -14.52 9.97
CA ALA A 590 18.90 -15.14 9.59
C ALA A 590 17.74 -14.22 9.97
N VAL A 591 16.66 -14.23 9.18
CA VAL A 591 15.42 -13.47 9.41
C VAL A 591 14.23 -14.33 9.05
N GLU A 592 13.16 -14.20 9.82
CA GLU A 592 11.84 -14.74 9.49
C GLU A 592 10.78 -13.66 9.77
N HIS A 593 9.96 -13.34 8.76
CA HIS A 593 8.71 -12.61 8.94
C HIS A 593 7.62 -13.61 9.31
N VAL A 594 6.97 -13.41 10.45
CA VAL A 594 5.97 -14.37 10.95
C VAL A 594 4.58 -13.80 10.70
N HIS A 595 3.90 -14.35 9.70
CA HIS A 595 2.67 -13.78 9.15
C HIS A 595 1.40 -13.99 9.98
N VAL A 596 1.45 -13.73 11.28
CA VAL A 596 0.35 -13.96 12.22
C VAL A 596 -0.86 -13.07 12.00
N ASN A 597 -0.68 -11.89 11.42
CA ASN A 597 -1.75 -10.94 11.13
C ASN A 597 -2.17 -11.01 9.67
N ASN A 598 -1.23 -10.94 8.72
CA ASN A 598 -1.57 -10.86 7.30
C ASN A 598 -2.12 -12.18 6.73
N TRP A 599 -1.81 -13.32 7.34
CA TRP A 599 -2.37 -14.62 6.93
C TRP A 599 -3.61 -15.04 7.72
N ALA A 600 -4.09 -14.15 8.60
CA ALA A 600 -5.22 -14.43 9.45
C ALA A 600 -6.51 -14.66 8.63
N ALA A 601 -7.46 -15.40 9.21
CA ALA A 601 -8.68 -15.80 8.51
C ALA A 601 -9.64 -14.63 8.20
N SER A 602 -9.53 -13.52 8.94
CA SER A 602 -10.30 -12.29 8.78
C SER A 602 -9.58 -11.10 9.41
N LEU A 603 -10.00 -9.88 9.09
CA LEU A 603 -9.47 -8.67 9.74
C LEU A 603 -9.67 -8.68 11.26
N SER A 604 -10.83 -9.16 11.73
CA SER A 604 -11.20 -9.13 13.15
C SER A 604 -10.37 -10.03 14.07
N VAL A 605 -9.54 -10.92 13.52
CA VAL A 605 -8.65 -11.79 14.30
C VAL A 605 -7.22 -11.28 14.35
N ARG A 606 -6.88 -10.24 13.58
CA ARG A 606 -5.58 -9.56 13.64
C ARG A 606 -5.43 -8.89 15.01
N ALA A 607 -4.22 -8.93 15.53
CA ALA A 607 -3.85 -8.18 16.73
C ALA A 607 -3.12 -6.87 16.40
N SER A 608 -2.55 -6.80 15.20
CA SER A 608 -1.90 -5.63 14.64
C SER A 608 -2.11 -5.65 13.13
N ASP A 609 -2.04 -4.50 12.49
CA ASP A 609 -1.99 -4.41 11.05
C ASP A 609 -0.61 -4.79 10.47
N HIS A 610 0.43 -4.86 11.29
CA HIS A 610 1.77 -5.32 10.92
C HIS A 610 2.01 -6.78 11.34
N ASP A 611 2.79 -7.53 10.57
CA ASP A 611 3.36 -8.80 11.01
C ASP A 611 4.68 -8.58 11.76
N PRO A 612 4.93 -9.29 12.87
CA PRO A 612 6.22 -9.26 13.53
C PRO A 612 7.29 -10.01 12.74
N SER A 613 8.54 -9.59 12.93
CA SER A 613 9.71 -10.24 12.39
C SER A 613 10.66 -10.67 13.50
N VAL A 614 11.45 -11.72 13.28
CA VAL A 614 12.57 -12.11 14.15
C VAL A 614 13.84 -12.32 13.35
N ALA A 615 14.94 -11.76 13.84
CA ALA A 615 16.27 -11.90 13.28
C ALA A 615 17.21 -12.59 14.28
N GLN A 616 18.23 -13.27 13.76
CA GLN A 616 19.37 -13.76 14.52
C GLN A 616 20.65 -13.15 13.96
N LEU A 617 21.46 -12.54 14.82
CA LEU A 617 22.71 -11.89 14.45
C LEU A 617 23.85 -12.32 15.37
N LYS A 618 25.09 -12.24 14.85
CA LYS A 618 26.31 -12.35 15.66
C LYS A 618 26.90 -10.98 15.93
N ILE A 619 27.24 -10.68 17.18
CA ILE A 619 27.87 -9.42 17.65
C ILE A 619 29.33 -9.60 18.07
N CYS A 620 29.78 -10.85 18.22
CA CYS A 620 31.14 -11.31 18.18
C CYS A 620 31.17 -12.61 17.36
#